data_AF-A0A672ICK0-F1
#
_entry.id   AF-A0A672ICK0-F1
#
_cell.length_a   1.000
_cell.length_b   1.000
_cell.length_c   1.000
_cell.angle_alpha   90.00
_cell.angle_beta   90.00
_cell.angle_gamma   90.00
#
_symmetry.space_group_name_H-M   'P 1'
#
loop_
_entity.id
_entity.type
_entity.pdbx_description
1 polymer ?
#
loop_
_entity_poly.entity_id
_entity_poly.type
_entity_poly.pdbx_seq_one_letter_code
_entity_poly.pdbx_strand_id
1 'polypeptide(L)'
;MGKRPTVKLAFLLASLSVGLLIFVYWENIIWFGAESTPTPNRPLTVGGINRTNKDPSQAVSTVRSENIVPATMSNRRIPVQQHEEVEQREEEELQEDEKESGGVSAEDMEQRARKQRIEDMCSEMRSTHKFPSMTRSFNQIPNNELGHFIVDDKHQIIYCYVPKVACTKWKSVMIILSQSQISPLTGKPYTAPKEIPRDIIHNRISHLTFDKFIHIYGSQSRSQMKTKLQTYTKFLFVRDPFVRLISAFRDKLGKCYFYMRFGSKILRHYGHVSSLPNIAEEAFAAGFKPTFQQFITYLLDPKRKEVLNEHWLQAYRLCHPCQVKYDFIGQHETFNTDAKQLLKLLKVDKWLHLPSAYPNLTEISWVRDWFNQIPIEAQRKLYKMYELDFKLFGYPKPDGIADE
;
A
#
# COMPACT_ATOMS: atom_id res chain seq x y z
N MET A 1 48.91 8.45 -53.09
CA MET A 1 47.70 8.94 -52.39
C MET A 1 47.72 8.43 -50.96
N GLY A 2 47.95 9.33 -49.99
CA GLY A 2 48.29 9.02 -48.61
C GLY A 2 47.09 8.57 -47.75
N LYS A 3 47.34 7.57 -46.89
CA LYS A 3 46.38 7.04 -45.91
C LYS A 3 46.27 7.99 -44.71
N ARG A 4 45.04 8.42 -44.40
CA ARG A 4 44.69 9.37 -43.31
C ARG A 4 45.00 8.79 -41.92
N PRO A 5 45.97 9.32 -41.15
CA PRO A 5 46.27 8.89 -39.77
C PRO A 5 45.28 9.45 -38.74
N THR A 6 44.42 10.39 -39.13
CA THR A 6 43.61 11.20 -38.22
C THR A 6 42.43 10.47 -37.58
N VAL A 7 41.90 9.42 -38.22
CA VAL A 7 40.73 8.68 -37.70
C VAL A 7 41.12 7.80 -36.51
N LYS A 8 42.31 7.18 -36.51
CA LYS A 8 42.77 6.36 -35.39
C LYS A 8 43.10 7.18 -34.14
N LEU A 9 43.62 8.39 -34.32
CA LEU A 9 43.92 9.31 -33.21
C LEU A 9 42.64 9.84 -32.55
N ALA A 10 41.59 10.13 -33.34
CA ALA A 10 40.29 10.56 -32.82
C ALA A 10 39.59 9.47 -31.98
N PHE A 11 39.68 8.20 -32.38
CA PHE A 11 39.13 7.08 -31.60
C PHE A 11 39.88 6.85 -30.28
N LEU A 12 41.21 7.00 -30.26
CA LEU A 12 42.00 6.86 -29.03
C LEU A 12 41.72 7.99 -28.03
N LEU A 13 41.59 9.23 -28.51
CA LEU A 13 41.27 10.38 -27.66
C LEU A 13 39.83 10.31 -27.11
N ALA A 14 38.87 9.79 -27.88
CA ALA A 14 37.49 9.58 -27.41
C ALA A 14 37.37 8.45 -26.38
N SER A 15 38.21 7.41 -26.46
CA SER A 15 38.25 6.33 -25.47
C SER A 15 38.84 6.79 -24.13
N LEU A 16 39.89 7.62 -24.19
CA LEU A 16 40.53 8.19 -22.99
C LEU A 16 39.61 9.17 -22.24
N SER A 17 38.79 9.96 -22.96
CA SER A 17 37.85 10.89 -22.33
C SER A 17 36.66 10.20 -21.67
N VAL A 18 36.18 9.08 -22.24
CA VAL A 18 35.14 8.24 -21.60
C VAL A 18 35.70 7.53 -20.36
N GLY A 19 36.94 7.03 -20.41
CA GLY A 19 37.61 6.44 -19.24
C GLY A 19 37.79 7.44 -18.09
N LEU A 20 38.14 8.69 -18.39
CA LEU A 20 38.31 9.75 -17.38
C LEU A 20 36.96 10.14 -16.73
N LEU A 21 35.88 10.19 -17.51
CA LEU A 21 34.53 10.47 -17.00
C LEU A 21 34.01 9.33 -16.09
N ILE A 22 34.34 8.07 -16.40
CA ILE A 22 34.01 6.93 -15.54
C ILE A 22 34.82 6.98 -14.24
N PHE A 23 36.11 7.31 -14.31
CA PHE A 23 36.95 7.44 -13.11
C PHE A 23 36.47 8.56 -12.18
N VAL A 24 36.16 9.74 -12.73
CA VAL A 24 35.61 10.88 -11.96
C VAL A 24 34.22 10.55 -11.38
N TYR A 25 33.40 9.78 -12.10
CA TYR A 25 32.09 9.33 -11.61
C TYR A 25 32.23 8.37 -10.41
N TRP A 26 33.21 7.46 -10.44
CA TRP A 26 33.43 6.50 -9.35
C TRP A 26 34.13 7.11 -8.13
N GLU A 27 35.06 8.06 -8.32
CA GLU A 27 35.66 8.85 -7.23
C GLU A 27 34.60 9.66 -6.46
N ASN A 28 33.64 10.27 -7.16
CA ASN A 28 32.54 11.00 -6.50
C ASN A 28 31.62 10.07 -5.70
N ILE A 29 31.35 8.85 -6.17
CA ILE A 29 30.53 7.87 -5.44
C ILE A 29 31.23 7.41 -4.15
N ILE A 30 32.54 7.25 -4.17
CA ILE A 30 33.32 6.83 -2.99
C ILE A 30 33.40 7.97 -1.95
N TRP A 31 33.41 9.24 -2.39
CA TRP A 31 33.44 10.39 -1.46
C TRP A 31 32.09 10.65 -0.77
N PHE A 32 30.96 10.42 -1.44
CA PHE A 32 29.62 10.52 -0.81
C PHE A 32 29.29 9.37 0.17
N GLY A 33 30.12 8.32 0.24
CA GLY A 33 29.93 7.17 1.12
C GLY A 33 30.65 7.24 2.47
N ALA A 34 31.45 8.27 2.73
CA ALA A 34 32.40 8.30 3.86
C ALA A 34 32.14 9.40 4.91
N GLU A 35 30.92 9.97 4.98
CA GLU A 35 30.62 11.03 5.94
C GLU A 35 29.31 10.79 6.69
N SER A 36 29.38 9.95 7.74
CA SER A 36 28.61 10.06 9.00
C SER A 36 28.75 8.78 9.83
N THR A 37 29.93 8.57 10.43
CA THR A 37 30.05 7.70 11.61
C THR A 37 29.65 8.50 12.85
N PRO A 38 28.65 8.09 13.65
CA PRO A 38 28.42 8.69 14.95
C PRO A 38 29.40 8.06 15.95
N THR A 39 30.25 8.88 16.56
CA THR A 39 31.05 8.50 17.73
C THR A 39 30.17 8.33 18.98
N PRO A 40 30.53 7.44 19.92
CA PRO A 40 29.70 7.11 21.07
C PRO A 40 29.99 8.07 22.24
N ASN A 41 28.99 8.83 22.70
CA ASN A 41 29.08 9.58 23.95
C ASN A 41 28.20 8.97 25.05
N ARG A 42 28.84 8.83 26.21
CA ARG A 42 28.40 8.26 27.50
C ARG A 42 27.20 8.98 28.14
N PRO A 43 26.54 8.34 29.14
CA PRO A 43 25.22 8.73 29.61
C PRO A 43 25.25 9.94 30.53
N LEU A 44 24.31 10.86 30.33
CA LEU A 44 23.99 11.90 31.29
C LEU A 44 22.85 11.44 32.20
N THR A 45 23.14 11.55 33.47
CA THR A 45 22.33 11.30 34.66
C THR A 45 20.94 11.94 34.60
N VAL A 46 19.90 11.14 34.84
CA VAL A 46 18.52 11.61 35.05
C VAL A 46 18.37 12.01 36.52
N GLY A 47 18.24 13.31 36.76
CA GLY A 47 17.75 13.88 38.02
C GLY A 47 16.23 13.79 38.05
N GLY A 48 15.69 13.13 39.07
CA GLY A 48 14.26 12.94 39.26
C GLY A 48 13.54 14.21 39.67
N ILE A 49 12.31 14.37 39.19
CA ILE A 49 11.28 15.20 39.82
C ILE A 49 9.96 14.42 39.76
N ASN A 50 9.45 14.12 40.95
CA ASN A 50 8.12 13.59 41.22
C ASN A 50 7.02 14.48 40.64
N ARG A 51 6.00 13.89 40.04
CA ARG A 51 4.61 14.40 40.15
C ARG A 51 3.60 13.26 40.05
N THR A 52 2.77 13.25 41.07
CA THR A 52 1.66 12.36 41.42
C THR A 52 0.39 12.64 40.62
N ASN A 53 -0.37 11.59 40.31
CA ASN A 53 -1.85 11.46 40.44
C ASN A 53 -2.26 10.11 39.83
N LYS A 54 -2.58 9.09 40.63
CA LYS A 54 -3.93 8.69 41.10
C LYS A 54 -4.90 8.33 39.96
N ASP A 55 -5.14 7.02 39.78
CA ASP A 55 -6.43 6.38 40.13
C ASP A 55 -6.33 4.85 40.12
N PRO A 56 -7.28 4.10 40.74
CA PRO A 56 -6.97 2.91 41.54
C PRO A 56 -7.64 1.60 41.06
N SER A 57 -7.32 0.53 41.78
CA SER A 57 -7.98 -0.80 41.84
C SER A 57 -7.66 -1.75 40.68
N GLN A 58 -7.30 -3.03 40.87
CA GLN A 58 -7.71 -3.99 41.88
C GLN A 58 -6.62 -5.02 42.26
N ALA A 59 -6.97 -5.77 43.31
CA ALA A 59 -6.17 -6.57 44.22
C ALA A 59 -5.41 -7.78 43.67
N VAL A 60 -4.28 -8.01 44.33
CA VAL A 60 -3.45 -9.19 44.39
C VAL A 60 -4.16 -10.33 45.13
N SER A 61 -3.98 -11.57 44.68
CA SER A 61 -3.85 -12.71 45.59
C SER A 61 -2.85 -13.73 45.03
N THR A 62 -1.72 -13.85 45.71
CA THR A 62 -0.74 -14.94 45.56
C THR A 62 -0.77 -15.74 46.85
N VAL A 63 -1.07 -17.03 46.75
CA VAL A 63 -0.80 -18.00 47.82
C VAL A 63 0.04 -19.13 47.23
N ARG A 64 1.14 -19.40 47.94
CA ARG A 64 2.17 -20.41 47.70
C ARG A 64 1.97 -21.50 48.75
N SER A 65 2.04 -22.78 48.36
CA SER A 65 2.45 -23.93 49.18
C SER A 65 2.69 -25.10 48.20
N GLU A 66 3.93 -25.50 47.94
CA GLU A 66 4.76 -26.47 48.67
C GLU A 66 4.31 -27.94 48.56
N ASN A 67 5.25 -28.75 48.06
CA ASN A 67 5.18 -30.17 47.74
C ASN A 67 5.17 -31.06 48.99
N ILE A 68 4.38 -32.14 48.97
CA ILE A 68 4.69 -33.39 49.67
C ILE A 68 4.24 -34.58 48.80
N VAL A 69 5.16 -35.53 48.57
CA VAL A 69 4.91 -36.87 47.99
C VAL A 69 4.90 -37.87 49.14
N PRO A 70 4.10 -38.95 49.07
CA PRO A 70 4.73 -40.28 49.08
C PRO A 70 4.14 -41.27 48.06
N ALA A 71 5.00 -42.21 47.69
CA ALA A 71 4.84 -43.29 46.72
C ALA A 71 3.79 -44.35 47.10
N THR A 72 3.23 -45.08 46.12
CA THR A 72 3.52 -46.52 45.86
C THR A 72 2.61 -47.19 44.80
N MET A 73 3.26 -48.05 44.01
CA MET A 73 2.81 -49.29 43.33
C MET A 73 1.76 -49.30 42.19
N SER A 74 2.29 -49.43 40.97
CA SER A 74 2.05 -50.49 39.98
C SER A 74 0.63 -51.06 39.79
N ASN A 75 0.06 -50.81 38.59
CA ASN A 75 -0.35 -51.92 37.72
C ASN A 75 -0.40 -51.51 36.24
N ARG A 76 0.22 -52.30 35.37
CA ARG A 76 0.18 -52.15 33.91
C ARG A 76 -1.12 -52.75 33.34
N ARG A 77 -1.84 -52.01 32.50
CA ARG A 77 -2.58 -52.52 31.32
C ARG A 77 -2.45 -51.51 30.17
N ILE A 78 -2.18 -52.02 28.96
CA ILE A 78 -2.04 -51.30 27.68
C ILE A 78 -3.33 -51.56 26.84
N PRO A 79 -3.63 -50.86 25.73
CA PRO A 79 -4.28 -49.54 25.65
C PRO A 79 -5.65 -49.60 24.91
N VAL A 80 -6.56 -48.66 25.22
CA VAL A 80 -7.84 -48.46 24.48
C VAL A 80 -7.78 -47.23 23.56
N GLN A 81 -6.67 -46.49 23.55
CA GLN A 81 -6.55 -45.17 22.90
C GLN A 81 -6.37 -45.17 21.37
N GLN A 82 -6.16 -46.32 20.72
CA GLN A 82 -5.90 -46.34 19.28
C GLN A 82 -7.17 -46.30 18.40
N HIS A 83 -8.35 -46.59 18.95
CA HIS A 83 -9.60 -46.52 18.17
C HIS A 83 -10.22 -45.12 18.16
N GLU A 84 -10.18 -44.39 19.28
CA GLU A 84 -10.72 -43.01 19.36
C GLU A 84 -9.90 -42.01 18.54
N GLU A 85 -8.57 -42.18 18.42
CA GLU A 85 -7.73 -41.30 17.60
C GLU A 85 -7.88 -41.54 16.09
N VAL A 86 -8.37 -42.71 15.67
CA VAL A 86 -8.62 -43.03 14.26
C VAL A 86 -10.01 -42.53 13.85
N GLU A 87 -11.04 -42.71 14.68
CA GLU A 87 -12.37 -42.14 14.44
C GLU A 87 -12.36 -40.60 14.42
N GLN A 88 -11.59 -39.95 15.31
CA GLN A 88 -11.44 -38.48 15.27
C GLN A 88 -10.71 -37.98 14.01
N ARG A 89 -9.78 -38.77 13.47
CA ARG A 89 -9.02 -38.42 12.28
C ARG A 89 -9.82 -38.67 10.99
N GLU A 90 -10.66 -39.71 10.98
CA GLU A 90 -11.63 -39.96 9.91
C GLU A 90 -12.76 -38.91 9.92
N GLU A 91 -13.22 -38.46 11.09
CA GLU A 91 -14.19 -37.36 11.21
C GLU A 91 -13.60 -35.99 10.79
N GLU A 92 -12.31 -35.73 11.06
CA GLU A 92 -11.61 -34.54 10.57
C GLU A 92 -11.35 -34.60 9.04
N GLU A 93 -10.99 -35.77 8.49
CA GLU A 93 -10.85 -35.96 7.02
C GLU A 93 -12.20 -35.86 6.30
N LEU A 94 -13.29 -36.39 6.87
CA LEU A 94 -14.64 -36.26 6.33
C LEU A 94 -15.15 -34.80 6.38
N GLN A 95 -14.75 -34.01 7.37
CA GLN A 95 -15.06 -32.57 7.45
C GLN A 95 -14.19 -31.71 6.50
N GLU A 96 -12.98 -32.15 6.16
CA GLU A 96 -12.17 -31.52 5.11
C GLU A 96 -12.70 -31.86 3.71
N ASP A 97 -13.15 -33.09 3.48
CA ASP A 97 -13.76 -33.54 2.22
C ASP A 97 -15.15 -32.90 1.97
N GLU A 98 -15.96 -32.65 3.01
CA GLU A 98 -17.22 -31.88 2.87
C GLU A 98 -16.99 -30.39 2.53
N LYS A 99 -15.78 -29.84 2.77
CA LYS A 99 -15.41 -28.48 2.32
C LYS A 99 -14.93 -28.45 0.86
N GLU A 100 -14.54 -29.58 0.29
CA GLU A 100 -14.24 -29.75 -1.14
C GLU A 100 -15.46 -30.15 -1.97
N SER A 101 -16.64 -30.30 -1.36
CA SER A 101 -17.92 -30.44 -2.06
C SER A 101 -18.24 -29.17 -2.86
N GLY A 102 -17.88 -29.16 -4.15
CA GLY A 102 -18.52 -28.61 -5.37
C GLY A 102 -19.32 -27.29 -5.37
N GLY A 103 -19.50 -26.63 -4.24
CA GLY A 103 -20.25 -25.41 -4.03
C GLY A 103 -19.33 -24.21 -4.14
N VAL A 104 -19.83 -23.15 -4.76
CA VAL A 104 -19.14 -21.87 -4.80
C VAL A 104 -19.10 -21.29 -3.38
N SER A 105 -17.91 -21.03 -2.85
CA SER A 105 -17.75 -20.38 -1.53
C SER A 105 -18.39 -18.98 -1.51
N ALA A 106 -18.77 -18.50 -0.32
CA ALA A 106 -19.32 -17.15 -0.16
C ALA A 106 -18.31 -16.08 -0.63
N GLU A 107 -17.02 -16.31 -0.38
CA GLU A 107 -15.94 -15.45 -0.83
C GLU A 107 -15.81 -15.42 -2.36
N ASP A 108 -16.03 -16.55 -3.04
CA ASP A 108 -16.02 -16.60 -4.51
C ASP A 108 -17.24 -15.91 -5.12
N MET A 109 -18.42 -16.03 -4.49
CA MET A 109 -19.62 -15.27 -4.89
C MET A 109 -19.39 -13.76 -4.76
N GLU A 110 -18.80 -13.32 -3.64
CA GLU A 110 -18.47 -11.92 -3.41
C GLU A 110 -17.46 -11.39 -4.44
N GLN A 111 -16.41 -12.15 -4.77
CA GLN A 111 -15.47 -11.77 -5.81
C GLN A 111 -16.12 -11.68 -7.20
N ARG A 112 -17.07 -12.57 -7.53
CA ARG A 112 -17.83 -12.46 -8.78
C ARG A 112 -18.72 -11.22 -8.79
N ALA A 113 -19.41 -10.92 -7.69
CA ALA A 113 -20.23 -9.72 -7.57
C ALA A 113 -19.42 -8.43 -7.74
N ARG A 114 -18.23 -8.35 -7.14
CA ARG A 114 -17.31 -7.20 -7.28
C ARG A 114 -16.86 -6.99 -8.72
N LYS A 115 -16.48 -8.07 -9.42
CA LYS A 115 -16.06 -8.01 -10.83
C LYS A 115 -17.21 -7.60 -11.74
N GLN A 116 -18.38 -8.23 -11.56
CA GLN A 116 -19.58 -7.91 -12.34
C GLN A 116 -19.98 -6.44 -12.20
N ARG A 117 -19.96 -5.91 -10.97
CA ARG A 117 -20.27 -4.49 -10.72
C ARG A 117 -19.38 -3.53 -11.50
N ILE A 118 -18.07 -3.81 -11.57
CA ILE A 118 -17.14 -3.01 -12.37
C ILE A 118 -17.50 -3.10 -13.87
N GLU A 119 -17.76 -4.31 -14.36
CA GLU A 119 -18.12 -4.52 -15.77
C GLU A 119 -19.42 -3.79 -16.16
N ASP A 120 -20.45 -3.88 -15.32
CA ASP A 120 -21.74 -3.21 -15.52
C ASP A 120 -21.56 -1.69 -15.54
N MET A 121 -20.88 -1.15 -14.53
CA MET A 121 -20.62 0.29 -14.40
C MET A 121 -19.78 0.82 -15.57
N CYS A 122 -18.74 0.09 -15.97
CA CYS A 122 -17.92 0.48 -17.12
C CYS A 122 -18.71 0.42 -18.44
N SER A 123 -19.68 -0.47 -18.56
CA SER A 123 -20.56 -0.57 -19.74
C SER A 123 -21.57 0.58 -19.79
N GLU A 124 -22.20 0.91 -18.66
CA GLU A 124 -23.10 2.07 -18.52
C GLU A 124 -22.39 3.40 -18.81
N MET A 125 -21.16 3.57 -18.31
CA MET A 125 -20.43 4.82 -18.52
C MET A 125 -19.93 4.99 -19.96
N ARG A 126 -19.72 3.88 -20.68
CA ARG A 126 -19.42 3.90 -22.12
C ARG A 126 -20.63 4.35 -22.94
N SER A 127 -21.85 3.95 -22.58
CA SER A 127 -23.04 4.37 -23.32
C SER A 127 -23.40 5.84 -23.06
N THR A 128 -23.28 6.30 -21.82
CA THR A 128 -23.70 7.66 -21.43
C THR A 128 -22.70 8.75 -21.79
N HIS A 129 -21.45 8.42 -22.14
CA HIS A 129 -20.36 9.37 -22.43
C HIS A 129 -20.08 10.40 -21.31
N LYS A 130 -20.62 10.18 -20.09
CA LYS A 130 -20.50 11.11 -18.95
C LYS A 130 -19.08 11.23 -18.40
N PHE A 131 -18.19 10.26 -18.69
CA PHE A 131 -16.82 10.22 -18.18
C PHE A 131 -15.80 9.83 -19.27
N PRO A 132 -15.26 10.81 -20.03
CA PRO A 132 -14.34 10.54 -21.16
C PRO A 132 -13.07 9.75 -20.78
N SER A 133 -12.59 9.89 -19.54
CA SER A 133 -11.42 9.13 -19.06
C SER A 133 -11.67 7.62 -18.94
N MET A 134 -12.93 7.18 -18.90
CA MET A 134 -13.32 5.77 -18.84
C MET A 134 -13.55 5.14 -20.21
N THR A 135 -13.77 5.94 -21.25
CA THR A 135 -14.06 5.44 -22.61
C THR A 135 -12.81 5.21 -23.43
N ARG A 136 -11.66 5.77 -23.02
CA ARG A 136 -10.37 5.56 -23.70
C ARG A 136 -9.90 4.11 -23.63
N SER A 137 -9.16 3.69 -24.65
CA SER A 137 -8.44 2.41 -24.66
C SER A 137 -7.20 2.44 -23.74
N PHE A 138 -6.69 1.27 -23.36
CA PHE A 138 -5.47 1.17 -22.54
C PHE A 138 -4.25 1.88 -23.18
N ASN A 139 -4.13 1.83 -24.50
CA ASN A 139 -3.02 2.47 -25.23
C ASN A 139 -3.03 3.99 -25.13
N GLN A 140 -4.19 4.60 -24.85
CA GLN A 140 -4.36 6.03 -24.70
C GLN A 140 -4.11 6.52 -23.26
N ILE A 141 -3.83 5.61 -22.31
CA ILE A 141 -3.46 5.98 -20.94
C ILE A 141 -2.04 6.56 -20.96
N PRO A 142 -1.79 7.80 -20.52
CA PRO A 142 -0.46 8.38 -20.42
C PRO A 142 0.50 7.53 -19.59
N ASN A 143 1.78 7.48 -19.98
CA ASN A 143 2.77 6.62 -19.31
C ASN A 143 2.94 6.95 -17.82
N ASN A 144 2.86 8.23 -17.45
CA ASN A 144 2.95 8.70 -16.06
C ASN A 144 1.77 8.24 -15.17
N GLU A 145 0.66 7.81 -15.74
CA GLU A 145 -0.47 7.21 -15.00
C GLU A 145 -0.27 5.69 -14.76
N LEU A 146 0.68 5.04 -15.45
CA LEU A 146 0.92 3.60 -15.35
C LEU A 146 1.87 3.19 -14.21
N GLY A 147 2.36 4.15 -13.42
CA GLY A 147 3.29 3.90 -12.30
C GLY A 147 2.67 3.19 -11.10
N HIS A 148 1.37 2.85 -11.16
CA HIS A 148 0.65 2.12 -10.13
C HIS A 148 0.63 0.60 -10.34
N PHE A 149 0.98 0.13 -11.54
CA PHE A 149 1.00 -1.30 -11.87
C PHE A 149 2.38 -1.89 -11.60
N ILE A 150 2.54 -2.53 -10.44
CA ILE A 150 3.73 -3.29 -10.08
C ILE A 150 3.64 -4.66 -10.74
N VAL A 151 4.71 -5.07 -11.40
CA VAL A 151 4.78 -6.30 -12.19
C VAL A 151 5.79 -7.25 -11.57
N ASP A 152 5.38 -8.49 -11.37
CA ASP A 152 6.27 -9.61 -11.07
C ASP A 152 6.18 -10.65 -12.20
N ASP A 153 7.25 -10.73 -12.99
CA ASP A 153 7.33 -11.65 -14.13
C ASP A 153 7.49 -13.10 -13.71
N LYS A 154 8.07 -13.34 -12.53
CA LYS A 154 8.38 -14.68 -12.02
C LYS A 154 7.11 -15.46 -11.69
N HIS A 155 6.15 -14.82 -11.03
CA HIS A 155 4.86 -15.43 -10.66
C HIS A 155 3.72 -14.99 -11.58
N GLN A 156 4.00 -14.18 -12.60
CA GLN A 156 3.01 -13.63 -13.53
C GLN A 156 1.91 -12.85 -12.80
N ILE A 157 2.30 -11.86 -11.99
CA ILE A 157 1.40 -11.08 -11.15
C ILE A 157 1.49 -9.60 -11.51
N ILE A 158 0.34 -8.93 -11.52
CA ILE A 158 0.24 -7.48 -11.60
C ILE A 158 -0.56 -6.97 -10.39
N TYR A 159 0.08 -6.15 -9.57
CA TYR A 159 -0.57 -5.45 -8.48
C TYR A 159 -0.76 -3.98 -8.85
N CYS A 160 -2.01 -3.52 -8.99
CA CYS A 160 -2.27 -2.09 -9.03
C CYS A 160 -2.44 -1.53 -7.62
N TYR A 161 -1.47 -0.74 -7.15
CA TYR A 161 -1.53 -0.20 -5.80
C TYR A 161 -2.33 1.10 -5.71
N VAL A 162 -3.31 1.12 -4.81
CA VAL A 162 -4.00 2.34 -4.37
C VAL A 162 -3.48 2.70 -2.97
N PRO A 163 -3.00 3.91 -2.70
CA PRO A 163 -2.56 4.23 -1.34
C PRO A 163 -3.72 4.20 -0.33
N LYS A 164 -3.38 3.86 0.92
CA LYS A 164 -4.30 3.83 2.10
C LYS A 164 -5.26 2.64 2.16
N VAL A 165 -4.98 1.61 1.38
CA VAL A 165 -5.73 0.34 1.33
C VAL A 165 -4.85 -0.84 1.74
N ALA A 166 -3.98 -0.64 2.75
CA ALA A 166 -2.91 -1.56 3.12
C ALA A 166 -1.85 -1.80 2.03
N CYS A 167 -1.64 -0.82 1.14
CA CYS A 167 -0.68 -0.94 0.03
C CYS A 167 0.76 -1.24 0.46
N THR A 168 1.19 -0.81 1.66
CA THR A 168 2.51 -1.14 2.21
C THR A 168 2.68 -2.65 2.35
N LYS A 169 1.66 -3.36 2.83
CA LYS A 169 1.68 -4.83 2.98
C LYS A 169 1.85 -5.51 1.62
N TRP A 170 1.03 -5.14 0.64
CA TRP A 170 1.12 -5.72 -0.69
C TRP A 170 2.41 -5.37 -1.43
N LYS A 171 2.96 -4.17 -1.23
CA LYS A 171 4.30 -3.82 -1.77
C LYS A 171 5.40 -4.69 -1.14
N SER A 172 5.33 -4.99 0.17
CA SER A 172 6.25 -5.95 0.80
C SER A 172 6.13 -7.34 0.17
N VAL A 173 4.89 -7.81 -0.07
CA VAL A 173 4.65 -9.08 -0.78
C VAL A 173 5.29 -9.06 -2.16
N MET A 174 5.08 -8.01 -2.96
CA MET A 174 5.69 -7.91 -4.30
C MET A 174 7.22 -7.93 -4.26
N ILE A 175 7.86 -7.32 -3.25
CA ILE A 175 9.32 -7.39 -3.08
C ILE A 175 9.79 -8.82 -2.79
N ILE A 176 9.08 -9.54 -1.93
CA ILE A 176 9.41 -10.93 -1.57
C ILE A 176 9.24 -11.85 -2.77
N LEU A 177 8.12 -11.73 -3.49
CA LEU A 177 7.83 -12.56 -4.68
C LEU A 177 8.87 -12.33 -5.77
N SER A 178 9.12 -11.07 -6.12
CA SER A 178 10.09 -10.73 -7.17
C SER A 178 11.54 -10.95 -6.77
N GLN A 179 11.82 -11.13 -5.47
CA GLN A 179 13.18 -11.18 -4.91
C GLN A 179 14.03 -9.96 -5.34
N SER A 180 13.37 -8.83 -5.60
CA SER A 180 13.99 -7.65 -6.21
C SER A 180 14.93 -6.91 -5.27
N GLN A 181 14.87 -7.17 -3.97
CA GLN A 181 15.65 -6.49 -2.94
C GLN A 181 16.35 -7.52 -2.04
N ILE A 182 17.60 -7.21 -1.69
CA ILE A 182 18.47 -8.04 -0.86
C ILE A 182 18.63 -7.37 0.51
N SER A 183 18.53 -8.16 1.58
CA SER A 183 18.81 -7.68 2.92
C SER A 183 20.32 -7.45 3.10
N PRO A 184 20.76 -6.23 3.49
CA PRO A 184 22.17 -5.95 3.76
C PRO A 184 22.75 -6.81 4.89
N LEU A 185 21.89 -7.28 5.81
CA LEU A 185 22.31 -8.08 6.96
C LEU A 185 22.60 -9.54 6.62
N THR A 186 21.82 -10.12 5.70
CA THR A 186 21.92 -11.56 5.39
C THR A 186 22.56 -11.82 4.02
N GLY A 187 22.66 -10.80 3.16
CA GLY A 187 23.08 -10.95 1.77
C GLY A 187 22.09 -11.75 0.91
N LYS A 188 20.87 -12.02 1.41
CA LYS A 188 19.85 -12.82 0.75
C LYS A 188 18.58 -12.00 0.47
N PRO A 189 17.74 -12.40 -0.50
CA PRO A 189 16.43 -11.77 -0.70
C PRO A 189 15.60 -11.75 0.58
N TYR A 190 14.79 -10.70 0.75
CA TYR A 190 13.83 -10.64 1.84
C TYR A 190 12.81 -11.77 1.74
N THR A 191 12.49 -12.39 2.88
CA THR A 191 11.52 -13.49 2.96
C THR A 191 10.31 -13.17 3.84
N ALA A 192 10.42 -12.20 4.75
CA ALA A 192 9.32 -11.80 5.62
C ALA A 192 8.97 -10.31 5.47
N PRO A 193 7.68 -9.93 5.37
CA PRO A 193 7.27 -8.54 5.18
C PRO A 193 7.75 -7.57 6.27
N LYS A 194 7.91 -8.05 7.51
CA LYS A 194 8.31 -7.24 8.68
C LYS A 194 9.79 -6.83 8.65
N GLU A 195 10.62 -7.56 7.91
CA GLU A 195 12.06 -7.32 7.82
C GLU A 195 12.40 -6.20 6.82
N ILE A 196 11.46 -5.84 5.94
CA ILE A 196 11.70 -4.89 4.86
C ILE A 196 11.54 -3.46 5.41
N PRO A 197 12.60 -2.63 5.37
CA PRO A 197 12.53 -1.23 5.75
C PRO A 197 11.47 -0.45 4.95
N ARG A 198 10.78 0.50 5.63
CA ARG A 198 9.65 1.24 5.05
C ARG A 198 10.05 2.12 3.87
N ASP A 199 11.24 2.69 3.92
CA ASP A 199 11.85 3.47 2.85
C ASP A 199 12.09 2.62 1.60
N ILE A 200 12.53 1.36 1.75
CA ILE A 200 12.65 0.40 0.64
C ILE A 200 11.27 0.06 0.06
N ILE A 201 10.27 -0.24 0.90
CA ILE A 201 8.91 -0.59 0.45
C ILE A 201 8.30 0.53 -0.41
N HIS A 202 8.57 1.79 -0.06
CA HIS A 202 8.02 2.96 -0.74
C HIS A 202 8.96 3.59 -1.77
N ASN A 203 10.16 3.06 -1.95
CA ASN A 203 11.07 3.50 -2.99
C ASN A 203 10.54 3.07 -4.36
N ARG A 204 10.41 4.02 -5.30
CA ARG A 204 9.96 3.72 -6.65
C ARG A 204 10.88 2.74 -7.36
N ILE A 205 12.17 2.74 -7.08
CA ILE A 205 13.17 1.89 -7.77
C ILE A 205 13.00 0.42 -7.39
N SER A 206 12.54 0.12 -6.16
CA SER A 206 12.39 -1.26 -5.65
C SER A 206 11.30 -2.10 -6.33
N HIS A 207 10.45 -1.47 -7.15
CA HIS A 207 9.34 -2.14 -7.85
C HIS A 207 9.48 -1.98 -9.36
N LEU A 208 9.36 -3.06 -10.13
CA LEU A 208 9.17 -2.96 -11.58
C LEU A 208 7.74 -2.51 -11.85
N THR A 209 7.56 -1.38 -12.55
CA THR A 209 6.26 -0.81 -12.85
C THR A 209 6.09 -0.55 -14.35
N PHE A 210 4.84 -0.54 -14.84
CA PHE A 210 4.57 -0.34 -16.27
C PHE A 210 5.13 0.98 -16.81
N ASP A 211 5.11 2.08 -16.06
CA ASP A 211 5.71 3.36 -16.52
C ASP A 211 7.21 3.24 -16.86
N LYS A 212 7.92 2.24 -16.32
CA LYS A 212 9.33 1.97 -16.62
C LYS A 212 9.55 1.15 -17.88
N PHE A 213 8.52 0.49 -18.42
CA PHE A 213 8.65 -0.38 -19.58
C PHE A 213 9.12 0.38 -20.82
N ILE A 214 8.86 1.69 -20.90
CA ILE A 214 9.38 2.52 -21.98
C ILE A 214 10.92 2.53 -22.02
N HIS A 215 11.57 2.46 -20.86
CA HIS A 215 13.04 2.42 -20.76
C HIS A 215 13.61 1.02 -21.01
N ILE A 216 12.82 -0.03 -20.78
CA ILE A 216 13.25 -1.43 -20.91
C ILE A 216 13.01 -1.96 -22.33
N TYR A 217 11.83 -1.68 -22.90
CA TYR A 217 11.35 -2.26 -24.14
C TYR A 217 11.18 -1.25 -25.28
N GLY A 218 11.39 0.06 -25.03
CA GLY A 218 11.25 1.11 -26.03
C GLY A 218 9.88 1.11 -26.70
N SER A 219 9.87 1.05 -28.04
CA SER A 219 8.65 1.02 -28.86
C SER A 219 7.74 -0.18 -28.59
N GLN A 220 8.28 -1.28 -28.06
CA GLN A 220 7.51 -2.49 -27.75
C GLN A 220 6.81 -2.44 -26.38
N SER A 221 7.04 -1.40 -25.58
CA SER A 221 6.51 -1.27 -24.21
C SER A 221 5.01 -1.55 -24.10
N ARG A 222 4.19 -0.96 -24.97
CA ARG A 222 2.72 -1.18 -24.97
C ARG A 222 2.31 -2.59 -25.34
N SER A 223 3.02 -3.21 -26.29
CA SER A 223 2.78 -4.60 -26.66
C SER A 223 3.06 -5.52 -25.47
N GLN A 224 4.19 -5.31 -24.79
CA GLN A 224 4.56 -6.07 -23.58
C GLN A 224 3.55 -5.89 -22.44
N MET A 225 3.11 -4.65 -22.17
CA MET A 225 2.05 -4.40 -21.18
C MET A 225 0.76 -5.14 -21.52
N LYS A 226 0.33 -5.09 -22.79
CA LYS A 226 -0.90 -5.76 -23.25
C LYS A 226 -0.80 -7.27 -23.07
N THR A 227 0.30 -7.88 -23.48
CA THR A 227 0.53 -9.32 -23.29
C THR A 227 0.44 -9.70 -21.82
N LYS A 228 1.14 -8.97 -20.93
CA LYS A 228 1.11 -9.25 -19.50
C LYS A 228 -0.28 -9.03 -18.90
N LEU A 229 -1.01 -7.99 -19.30
CA LEU A 229 -2.41 -7.79 -18.88
C LEU A 229 -3.34 -8.93 -19.30
N GLN A 230 -3.02 -9.61 -20.41
CA GLN A 230 -3.81 -10.76 -20.89
C GLN A 230 -3.44 -12.07 -20.17
N THR A 231 -2.19 -12.23 -19.74
CA THR A 231 -1.69 -13.52 -19.24
C THR A 231 -1.40 -13.57 -17.74
N TYR A 232 -1.21 -12.43 -17.07
CA TYR A 232 -0.81 -12.39 -15.66
C TYR A 232 -2.03 -12.26 -14.76
N THR A 233 -1.97 -12.76 -13.53
CA THR A 233 -3.01 -12.53 -12.51
C THR A 233 -2.94 -11.09 -12.01
N LYS A 234 -4.05 -10.35 -12.10
CA LYS A 234 -4.14 -8.92 -11.80
C LYS A 234 -5.02 -8.70 -10.58
N PHE A 235 -4.53 -7.96 -9.59
CA PHE A 235 -5.34 -7.59 -8.44
C PHE A 235 -5.16 -6.14 -8.04
N LEU A 236 -6.18 -5.62 -7.35
CA LEU A 236 -6.09 -4.37 -6.59
C LEU A 236 -6.80 -4.51 -5.25
N PHE A 237 -6.49 -3.59 -4.34
CA PHE A 237 -7.27 -3.39 -3.13
C PHE A 237 -7.84 -1.97 -3.13
N VAL A 238 -9.06 -1.84 -2.62
CA VAL A 238 -9.78 -0.58 -2.48
C VAL A 238 -10.22 -0.37 -1.04
N ARG A 239 -10.78 0.79 -0.76
CA ARG A 239 -11.32 1.19 0.53
C ARG A 239 -12.40 2.23 0.31
N ASP A 240 -13.33 2.37 1.24
CA ASP A 240 -14.30 3.46 1.22
C ASP A 240 -13.59 4.80 0.90
N PRO A 241 -14.03 5.56 -0.12
CA PRO A 241 -13.31 6.74 -0.57
C PRO A 241 -13.09 7.80 0.51
N PHE A 242 -14.05 8.00 1.42
CA PHE A 242 -13.97 8.99 2.49
C PHE A 242 -13.10 8.50 3.65
N VAL A 243 -13.19 7.23 4.02
CA VAL A 243 -12.27 6.62 5.00
C VAL A 243 -10.83 6.67 4.47
N ARG A 244 -10.63 6.39 3.18
CA ARG A 244 -9.33 6.50 2.50
C ARG A 244 -8.79 7.93 2.57
N LEU A 245 -9.65 8.93 2.40
CA LEU A 245 -9.30 10.35 2.46
C LEU A 245 -8.89 10.80 3.87
N ILE A 246 -9.64 10.39 4.89
CA ILE A 246 -9.30 10.64 6.30
C ILE A 246 -7.94 10.00 6.63
N SER A 247 -7.73 8.75 6.20
CA SER A 247 -6.44 8.06 6.38
C SER A 247 -5.29 8.79 5.67
N ALA A 248 -5.53 9.33 4.47
CA ALA A 248 -4.54 10.11 3.74
C ALA A 248 -4.18 11.40 4.48
N PHE A 249 -5.17 12.18 4.91
CA PHE A 249 -4.97 13.41 5.67
C PHE A 249 -4.13 13.17 6.93
N ARG A 250 -4.53 12.18 7.75
CA ARG A 250 -3.88 11.86 9.03
C ARG A 250 -2.45 11.37 8.87
N ASP A 251 -2.19 10.49 7.90
CA ASP A 251 -0.83 9.96 7.70
C ASP A 251 0.10 10.98 7.04
N LYS A 252 -0.42 11.89 6.18
CA LYS A 252 0.41 12.74 5.33
C LYS A 252 0.60 14.15 5.86
N LEU A 253 -0.44 14.89 6.22
CA LEU A 253 -0.28 16.32 6.50
C LEU A 253 0.46 16.63 7.81
N GLY A 254 0.73 15.62 8.64
CA GLY A 254 1.63 15.71 9.79
C GLY A 254 3.10 15.36 9.51
N LYS A 255 3.50 15.16 8.24
CA LYS A 255 4.88 14.78 7.85
C LYS A 255 5.58 15.93 7.14
N CYS A 256 6.85 16.16 7.46
CA CYS A 256 7.65 17.29 6.95
C CYS A 256 7.54 17.47 5.43
N TYR A 257 7.84 16.43 4.65
CA TYR A 257 7.73 16.48 3.17
C TYR A 257 6.35 16.93 2.66
N PHE A 258 5.27 16.38 3.23
CA PHE A 258 3.90 16.69 2.79
C PHE A 258 3.42 18.04 3.31
N TYR A 259 3.87 18.47 4.48
CA TYR A 259 3.65 19.81 4.97
C TYR A 259 4.28 20.84 4.04
N MET A 260 5.55 20.67 3.70
CA MET A 260 6.24 21.61 2.81
C MET A 260 5.60 21.70 1.43
N ARG A 261 5.17 20.55 0.88
CA ARG A 261 4.60 20.48 -0.47
C ARG A 261 3.13 20.91 -0.54
N PHE A 262 2.34 20.61 0.48
CA PHE A 262 0.88 20.80 0.48
C PHE A 262 0.39 21.55 1.71
N GLY A 263 0.78 21.13 2.91
CA GLY A 263 0.24 21.68 4.17
C GLY A 263 0.45 23.19 4.33
N SER A 264 1.64 23.69 4.04
CA SER A 264 1.98 25.13 4.10
C SER A 264 1.12 25.96 3.15
N LYS A 265 0.87 25.46 1.94
CA LYS A 265 -0.01 26.11 0.95
C LYS A 265 -1.46 26.10 1.39
N ILE A 266 -1.90 24.98 1.97
CA ILE A 266 -3.26 24.85 2.50
C ILE A 266 -3.48 25.90 3.60
N LEU A 267 -2.53 26.03 4.52
CA LEU A 267 -2.58 27.03 5.60
C LEU A 267 -2.55 28.47 5.08
N ARG A 268 -1.70 28.78 4.10
CA ARG A 268 -1.64 30.13 3.50
C ARG A 268 -2.94 30.50 2.80
N HIS A 269 -3.46 29.62 1.95
CA HIS A 269 -4.58 29.96 1.05
C HIS A 269 -5.96 29.77 1.69
N TYR A 270 -6.13 28.77 2.57
CA TYR A 270 -7.43 28.43 3.14
C TYR A 270 -7.47 28.58 4.66
N GLY A 271 -6.32 28.77 5.31
CA GLY A 271 -6.21 29.13 6.73
C GLY A 271 -5.87 30.58 6.99
N HIS A 272 -5.60 31.38 5.95
CA HIS A 272 -5.20 32.79 6.03
C HIS A 272 -3.96 33.03 6.92
N VAL A 273 -3.04 32.06 6.97
CA VAL A 273 -1.81 32.18 7.75
C VAL A 273 -0.70 32.79 6.90
N SER A 274 -0.41 34.07 7.12
CA SER A 274 0.58 34.83 6.33
C SER A 274 2.03 34.50 6.68
N SER A 275 2.31 34.28 7.97
CA SER A 275 3.64 33.95 8.49
C SER A 275 3.67 32.49 8.95
N LEU A 276 4.44 31.66 8.23
CA LEU A 276 4.67 30.26 8.58
C LEU A 276 6.18 30.04 8.70
N PRO A 277 6.64 29.27 9.70
CA PRO A 277 8.01 28.81 9.73
C PRO A 277 8.38 28.05 8.46
N ASN A 278 9.65 28.19 8.04
CA ASN A 278 10.18 27.50 6.86
C ASN A 278 10.45 26.01 7.12
N ILE A 279 10.46 25.62 8.40
CA ILE A 279 10.77 24.27 8.86
C ILE A 279 9.47 23.64 9.41
N ALA A 280 9.17 22.42 9.00
CA ALA A 280 7.91 21.76 9.36
C ALA A 280 7.85 21.46 10.87
N GLU A 281 8.97 21.08 11.48
CA GLU A 281 9.09 20.79 12.90
C GLU A 281 8.72 22.01 13.75
N GLU A 282 9.25 23.19 13.40
CA GLU A 282 8.93 24.46 14.05
C GLU A 282 7.46 24.85 13.86
N ALA A 283 6.96 24.71 12.62
CA ALA A 283 5.56 24.98 12.32
C ALA A 283 4.62 24.09 13.16
N PHE A 284 4.93 22.80 13.25
CA PHE A 284 4.14 21.86 14.04
C PHE A 284 4.23 22.11 15.54
N ALA A 285 5.41 22.49 16.05
CA ALA A 285 5.59 22.87 17.46
C ALA A 285 4.79 24.13 17.80
N ALA A 286 4.67 25.06 16.86
CA ALA A 286 3.82 26.26 16.96
C ALA A 286 2.33 25.99 16.68
N GLY A 287 1.93 24.73 16.44
CA GLY A 287 0.53 24.36 16.20
C GLY A 287 0.02 24.60 14.78
N PHE A 288 0.87 25.01 13.84
CA PHE A 288 0.50 25.20 12.44
C PHE A 288 0.32 23.85 11.73
N LYS A 289 -0.91 23.35 11.72
CA LYS A 289 -1.31 22.14 11.01
C LYS A 289 -2.61 22.40 10.24
N PRO A 290 -2.70 22.01 8.96
CA PRO A 290 -3.95 22.09 8.23
C PRO A 290 -5.07 21.36 8.96
N THR A 291 -6.26 21.95 9.02
CA THR A 291 -7.46 21.24 9.47
C THR A 291 -8.02 20.36 8.36
N PHE A 292 -8.88 19.39 8.71
CA PHE A 292 -9.54 18.57 7.70
C PHE A 292 -10.41 19.43 6.77
N GLN A 293 -11.13 20.41 7.33
CA GLN A 293 -11.95 21.34 6.56
C GLN A 293 -11.13 22.13 5.54
N GLN A 294 -9.97 22.68 5.94
CA GLN A 294 -9.07 23.37 5.01
C GLN A 294 -8.55 22.43 3.92
N PHE A 295 -8.26 21.17 4.25
CA PHE A 295 -7.88 20.16 3.28
C PHE A 295 -9.01 19.85 2.29
N ILE A 296 -10.26 19.70 2.74
CA ILE A 296 -11.41 19.51 1.84
C ILE A 296 -11.60 20.73 0.93
N THR A 297 -11.52 21.96 1.47
CA THR A 297 -11.59 23.17 0.65
C THR A 297 -10.50 23.19 -0.42
N TYR A 298 -9.26 22.81 -0.07
CA TYR A 298 -8.16 22.68 -1.03
C TYR A 298 -8.43 21.66 -2.15
N LEU A 299 -9.05 20.51 -1.83
CA LEU A 299 -9.39 19.50 -2.83
C LEU A 299 -10.46 20.01 -3.80
N LEU A 300 -11.44 20.74 -3.29
CA LEU A 300 -12.58 21.26 -4.06
C LEU A 300 -12.28 22.55 -4.82
N ASP A 301 -11.15 23.23 -4.54
CA ASP A 301 -10.79 24.48 -5.19
C ASP A 301 -10.45 24.28 -6.69
N PRO A 302 -11.26 24.84 -7.62
CA PRO A 302 -10.97 24.75 -9.06
C PRO A 302 -9.77 25.59 -9.49
N LYS A 303 -9.34 26.56 -8.67
CA LYS A 303 -8.17 27.42 -8.95
C LYS A 303 -6.85 26.81 -8.48
N ARG A 304 -6.90 25.65 -7.82
CA ARG A 304 -5.70 24.93 -7.39
C ARG A 304 -4.81 24.62 -8.60
N LYS A 305 -3.53 24.98 -8.50
CA LYS A 305 -2.53 24.74 -9.56
C LYS A 305 -1.94 23.33 -9.50
N GLU A 306 -1.93 22.72 -8.32
CA GLU A 306 -1.36 21.40 -8.10
C GLU A 306 -2.25 20.28 -8.63
N VAL A 307 -1.60 19.34 -9.31
CA VAL A 307 -2.17 18.01 -9.56
C VAL A 307 -2.39 17.30 -8.22
N LEU A 308 -3.52 16.62 -8.07
CA LEU A 308 -3.82 15.85 -6.87
C LEU A 308 -2.76 14.75 -6.67
N ASN A 309 -2.32 14.60 -5.42
CA ASN A 309 -1.38 13.55 -5.05
C ASN A 309 -2.09 12.18 -5.07
N GLU A 310 -1.36 11.12 -5.40
CA GLU A 310 -1.84 9.74 -5.41
C GLU A 310 -2.59 9.31 -4.12
N HIS A 311 -2.23 9.87 -2.96
CA HIS A 311 -2.86 9.54 -1.68
C HIS A 311 -4.32 10.00 -1.58
N TRP A 312 -4.73 11.00 -2.36
CA TRP A 312 -6.09 11.53 -2.44
C TRP A 312 -6.54 11.70 -3.90
N LEU A 313 -5.94 10.94 -4.82
CA LEU A 313 -6.43 10.80 -6.20
C LEU A 313 -7.33 9.58 -6.27
N GLN A 314 -8.44 9.64 -7.01
CA GLN A 314 -9.44 8.58 -7.10
C GLN A 314 -8.82 7.24 -7.54
N ALA A 315 -9.24 6.14 -6.92
CA ALA A 315 -8.74 4.80 -7.19
C ALA A 315 -8.97 4.39 -8.65
N TYR A 316 -10.11 4.74 -9.25
CA TYR A 316 -10.38 4.44 -10.67
C TYR A 316 -9.38 5.14 -11.62
N ARG A 317 -8.84 6.30 -11.22
CA ARG A 317 -7.81 7.02 -12.00
C ARG A 317 -6.42 6.43 -11.83
N LEU A 318 -6.15 5.79 -10.69
CA LEU A 318 -4.89 5.11 -10.43
C LEU A 318 -4.82 3.76 -11.14
N CYS A 319 -5.94 3.03 -11.16
CA CYS A 319 -5.97 1.62 -11.52
C CYS A 319 -6.80 1.27 -12.75
N HIS A 320 -7.49 2.24 -13.37
CA HIS A 320 -8.14 2.07 -14.67
C HIS A 320 -9.00 0.79 -14.81
N PRO A 321 -9.96 0.52 -13.89
CA PRO A 321 -10.72 -0.73 -13.87
C PRO A 321 -11.59 -0.96 -15.12
N CYS A 322 -11.86 0.08 -15.91
CA CYS A 322 -12.56 -0.06 -17.20
C CYS A 322 -11.63 -0.44 -18.37
N GLN A 323 -10.31 -0.33 -18.20
CA GLN A 323 -9.30 -0.72 -19.19
C GLN A 323 -8.55 -1.99 -18.80
N VAL A 324 -8.55 -2.34 -17.51
CA VAL A 324 -7.88 -3.50 -16.94
C VAL A 324 -8.91 -4.43 -16.31
N LYS A 325 -9.03 -5.64 -16.86
CA LYS A 325 -9.87 -6.70 -16.28
C LYS A 325 -9.14 -7.30 -15.09
N TYR A 326 -9.56 -7.00 -13.85
CA TYR A 326 -8.93 -7.54 -12.66
C TYR A 326 -9.44 -8.95 -12.35
N ASP A 327 -8.53 -9.85 -11.96
CA ASP A 327 -8.88 -11.22 -11.57
C ASP A 327 -9.37 -11.28 -10.11
N PHE A 328 -8.89 -10.36 -9.27
CA PHE A 328 -9.24 -10.22 -7.86
C PHE A 328 -9.38 -8.76 -7.43
N ILE A 329 -10.42 -8.44 -6.65
CA ILE A 329 -10.68 -7.10 -6.11
C ILE A 329 -10.86 -7.22 -4.61
N GLY A 330 -9.85 -6.79 -3.86
CA GLY A 330 -9.88 -6.76 -2.41
C GLY A 330 -10.48 -5.46 -1.86
N GLN A 331 -11.13 -5.53 -0.70
CA GLN A 331 -11.53 -4.38 0.09
C GLN A 331 -10.72 -4.34 1.39
N HIS A 332 -10.40 -3.15 1.87
CA HIS A 332 -9.66 -2.98 3.11
C HIS A 332 -10.51 -3.41 4.32
N GLU A 333 -11.82 -3.23 4.22
CA GLU A 333 -12.82 -3.57 5.21
C GLU A 333 -12.87 -5.09 5.46
N THR A 334 -12.66 -5.90 4.42
CA THR A 334 -12.58 -7.38 4.49
C THR A 334 -11.14 -7.91 4.33
N PHE A 335 -10.13 -7.08 4.65
CA PHE A 335 -8.72 -7.35 4.30
C PHE A 335 -8.23 -8.74 4.69
N ASN A 336 -8.52 -9.23 5.89
CA ASN A 336 -8.00 -10.53 6.35
C ASN A 336 -8.52 -11.68 5.49
N THR A 337 -9.83 -11.70 5.22
CA THR A 337 -10.48 -12.71 4.37
C THR A 337 -9.97 -12.60 2.94
N ASP A 338 -9.97 -11.39 2.38
CA ASP A 338 -9.54 -11.14 1.01
C ASP A 338 -8.05 -11.46 0.81
N ALA A 339 -7.19 -11.14 1.77
CA ALA A 339 -5.77 -11.47 1.72
C ALA A 339 -5.55 -12.98 1.71
N LYS A 340 -6.27 -13.74 2.54
CA LYS A 340 -6.20 -15.20 2.56
C LYS A 340 -6.65 -15.81 1.23
N GLN A 341 -7.77 -15.34 0.68
CA GLN A 341 -8.28 -15.80 -0.62
C GLN A 341 -7.31 -15.46 -1.75
N LEU A 342 -6.74 -14.25 -1.77
CA LEU A 342 -5.78 -13.84 -2.79
C LEU A 342 -4.48 -14.66 -2.71
N LEU A 343 -3.91 -14.88 -1.52
CA LEU A 343 -2.68 -15.68 -1.39
C LEU A 343 -2.86 -17.11 -1.90
N LYS A 344 -4.06 -17.71 -1.70
CA LYS A 344 -4.44 -19.00 -2.28
C LYS A 344 -4.55 -18.93 -3.80
N LEU A 345 -5.23 -17.91 -4.34
CA LEU A 345 -5.34 -17.68 -5.80
C LEU A 345 -3.96 -17.56 -6.46
N LEU A 346 -3.03 -16.89 -5.78
CA LEU A 346 -1.64 -16.71 -6.22
C LEU A 346 -0.75 -17.94 -5.96
N LYS A 347 -1.26 -18.98 -5.27
CA LYS A 347 -0.54 -20.22 -4.90
C LYS A 347 0.72 -19.98 -4.07
N VAL A 348 0.70 -18.97 -3.20
CA VAL A 348 1.82 -18.60 -2.31
C VAL A 348 1.46 -18.70 -0.83
N ASP A 349 0.24 -19.09 -0.51
CA ASP A 349 -0.30 -19.20 0.84
C ASP A 349 0.44 -20.21 1.74
N LYS A 350 1.14 -21.19 1.17
CA LYS A 350 1.92 -22.19 1.92
C LYS A 350 3.23 -21.67 2.52
N TRP A 351 3.77 -20.57 1.98
CA TRP A 351 5.10 -20.07 2.39
C TRP A 351 5.16 -18.56 2.61
N LEU A 352 4.13 -17.83 2.18
CA LEU A 352 3.99 -16.40 2.42
C LEU A 352 2.74 -16.13 3.24
N HIS A 353 2.95 -15.74 4.50
CA HIS A 353 1.88 -15.32 5.38
C HIS A 353 1.95 -13.82 5.64
N LEU A 354 0.83 -13.13 5.45
CA LEU A 354 0.69 -11.76 5.92
C LEU A 354 0.43 -11.79 7.43
N PRO A 355 1.13 -10.96 8.23
CA PRO A 355 0.74 -10.79 9.61
C PRO A 355 -0.70 -10.29 9.67
N SER A 356 -1.45 -10.77 10.68
CA SER A 356 -2.82 -10.33 10.96
C SER A 356 -2.94 -8.81 10.83
N ALA A 357 -4.07 -8.33 10.29
CA ALA A 357 -4.30 -6.90 10.13
C ALA A 357 -3.93 -6.15 11.42
N TYR A 358 -3.09 -5.11 11.28
CA TYR A 358 -3.03 -4.10 12.33
C TYR A 358 -4.44 -3.57 12.55
N PRO A 359 -4.81 -3.18 13.78
CA PRO A 359 -6.12 -2.61 14.05
C PRO A 359 -6.44 -1.51 13.02
N ASN A 360 -7.69 -1.44 12.58
CA ASN A 360 -8.15 -0.43 11.64
C ASN A 360 -7.88 0.96 12.23
N LEU A 361 -6.75 1.57 11.87
CA LEU A 361 -6.37 2.87 12.44
C LEU A 361 -7.35 3.98 12.06
N THR A 362 -8.19 3.77 11.05
CA THR A 362 -9.28 4.65 10.62
C THR A 362 -10.48 3.76 10.32
N GLU A 363 -11.64 4.07 10.85
CA GLU A 363 -12.83 3.23 10.70
C GLU A 363 -13.94 3.96 9.95
N ILE A 364 -14.90 3.20 9.39
CA ILE A 364 -16.08 3.76 8.73
C ILE A 364 -16.91 4.63 9.70
N SER A 365 -16.93 4.27 10.98
CA SER A 365 -17.58 5.02 12.07
C SER A 365 -17.06 6.46 12.18
N TRP A 366 -15.83 6.72 11.75
CA TRP A 366 -15.21 8.05 11.85
C TRP A 366 -15.69 9.00 10.75
N VAL A 367 -16.30 8.49 9.67
CA VAL A 367 -16.76 9.35 8.56
C VAL A 367 -17.72 10.40 9.08
N ARG A 368 -18.71 10.01 9.89
CA ARG A 368 -19.65 10.95 10.49
C ARG A 368 -18.95 12.05 11.29
N ASP A 369 -18.02 11.68 12.15
CA ASP A 369 -17.38 12.61 13.09
C ASP A 369 -16.38 13.54 12.39
N TRP A 370 -15.74 13.11 11.30
CA TRP A 370 -14.84 13.95 10.51
C TRP A 370 -15.60 14.89 9.56
N PHE A 371 -16.75 14.45 9.06
CA PHE A 371 -17.55 15.21 8.10
C PHE A 371 -18.60 16.11 8.76
N ASN A 372 -18.86 15.97 10.07
CA ASN A 372 -19.82 16.81 10.79
C ASN A 372 -19.57 18.33 10.67
N GLN A 373 -18.30 18.74 10.57
CA GLN A 373 -17.86 20.14 10.47
C GLN A 373 -17.72 20.61 9.03
N ILE A 374 -17.99 19.74 8.04
CA ILE A 374 -17.88 20.05 6.63
C ILE A 374 -19.26 20.48 6.11
N PRO A 375 -19.38 21.67 5.49
CA PRO A 375 -20.66 22.12 4.91
C PRO A 375 -21.23 21.09 3.94
N ILE A 376 -22.55 20.87 3.97
CA ILE A 376 -23.18 19.79 3.21
C ILE A 376 -22.96 19.92 1.69
N GLU A 377 -22.89 21.14 1.17
CA GLU A 377 -22.57 21.41 -0.23
C GLU A 377 -21.14 21.00 -0.58
N ALA A 378 -20.19 21.19 0.35
CA ALA A 378 -18.82 20.72 0.18
C ALA A 378 -18.77 19.18 0.21
N GLN A 379 -19.55 18.54 1.08
CA GLN A 379 -19.67 17.07 1.09
C GLN A 379 -20.26 16.54 -0.22
N ARG A 380 -21.33 17.15 -0.74
CA ARG A 380 -21.94 16.82 -2.05
C ARG A 380 -20.93 16.95 -3.20
N LYS A 381 -20.19 18.07 -3.25
CA LYS A 381 -19.13 18.28 -4.26
C LYS A 381 -18.01 17.26 -4.13
N LEU A 382 -17.62 16.92 -2.91
CA LEU A 382 -16.60 15.91 -2.66
C LEU A 382 -17.08 14.51 -3.04
N TYR A 383 -18.31 14.15 -2.72
CA TYR A 383 -18.93 12.93 -3.22
C TYR A 383 -18.89 12.90 -4.74
N LYS A 384 -19.30 13.98 -5.42
CA LYS A 384 -19.26 14.04 -6.87
C LYS A 384 -17.86 13.84 -7.45
N MET A 385 -16.83 14.35 -6.77
CA MET A 385 -15.43 14.13 -7.12
C MET A 385 -14.99 12.65 -7.01
N TYR A 386 -15.56 11.88 -6.09
CA TYR A 386 -15.23 10.46 -5.83
C TYR A 386 -16.33 9.48 -6.26
N GLU A 387 -17.40 9.95 -6.90
CA GLU A 387 -18.62 9.19 -7.19
C GLU A 387 -18.33 7.85 -7.87
N LEU A 388 -17.39 7.85 -8.80
CA LEU A 388 -17.00 6.65 -9.53
C LEU A 388 -16.28 5.62 -8.66
N ASP A 389 -15.48 6.03 -7.67
CA ASP A 389 -14.90 5.08 -6.71
C ASP A 389 -15.99 4.43 -5.86
N PHE A 390 -16.99 5.20 -5.41
CA PHE A 390 -18.13 4.64 -4.68
C PHE A 390 -18.88 3.61 -5.54
N LYS A 391 -19.25 3.99 -6.76
CA LYS A 391 -20.06 3.16 -7.67
C LYS A 391 -19.33 1.91 -8.17
N LEU A 392 -18.10 2.06 -8.67
CA LEU A 392 -17.32 0.94 -9.22
C LEU A 392 -17.05 -0.13 -8.16
N PHE A 393 -16.75 0.30 -6.94
CA PHE A 393 -16.30 -0.61 -5.88
C PHE A 393 -17.38 -0.97 -4.88
N GLY A 394 -18.63 -0.56 -5.12
CA GLY A 394 -19.80 -0.98 -4.35
C GLY A 394 -19.89 -0.38 -2.94
N TYR A 395 -19.30 0.79 -2.72
CA TYR A 395 -19.45 1.49 -1.44
C TYR A 395 -20.78 2.24 -1.38
N PRO A 396 -21.47 2.21 -0.22
CA PRO A 396 -22.70 2.96 -0.05
C PRO A 396 -22.43 4.46 -0.18
N LYS A 397 -23.42 5.19 -0.69
CA LYS A 397 -23.38 6.65 -0.67
C LYS A 397 -23.37 7.12 0.80
N PRO A 398 -22.54 8.12 1.18
CA PRO A 398 -22.55 8.63 2.54
C PRO A 398 -23.91 9.21 2.94
N ASP A 399 -24.35 8.90 4.16
CA ASP A 399 -25.61 9.38 4.72
C ASP A 399 -25.67 10.91 4.79
N GLY A 400 -26.87 11.48 4.64
CA GLY A 400 -27.10 12.93 4.67
C GLY A 400 -26.78 13.67 3.36
N ILE A 401 -26.09 13.03 2.42
CA ILE A 401 -25.87 13.53 1.06
C ILE A 401 -27.00 13.00 0.15
N ALA A 402 -28.25 13.40 0.38
CA ALA A 402 -29.34 13.07 -0.55
C ALA A 402 -29.10 13.74 -1.92
N ASP A 403 -29.50 13.07 -3.01
CA ASP A 403 -29.52 13.68 -4.34
C ASP A 403 -30.58 14.79 -4.36
N GLU A 404 -30.22 15.95 -4.92
CA GLU A 404 -31.19 16.94 -5.36
C GLU A 404 -31.82 16.52 -6.69
#